data_AF-A4TGA7-F1
#
_entry.id   AF-A4TGA7-F1
#
_cell.length_a   1.000
_cell.length_b   1.000
_cell.length_c   1.000
_cell.angle_alpha   90.00
_cell.angle_beta   90.00
_cell.angle_gamma   90.00
#
_symmetry.space_group_name_H-M   'P 1'
#
loop_
_entity.id
_entity.type
_entity.pdbx_description
1 polymer ?
#
loop_
_entity_poly.entity_id
_entity_poly.type
_entity_poly.pdbx_seq_one_letter_code
_entity_poly.pdbx_strand_id
1 'polypeptide(L)'
;MTIDNHGAAGEFEHADVDTVVIFVDIAGFTAFTEAHGDHRAAELADRFAAIAAGALGPGDDMIKTLGDAVMITSSDPAAALAFLRRLHDETRRIDGFPLLRAGICAGAVVKRRGDVFGSTVNTAARLAAVARPGQIVGNAEAAAALRGTDFLAMTSLGALRLRNVSALVEAFALDVGTRHQEHVDPICRMHVTTDAQSLTIAHEEDTYRFYFCSTACLRRFADRVGDMSTSPGDGDLQSTPSFFAEVAAHFDTLGSSPNGRESAPSSTRSTSS
;
A
#
# COMPACT_ATOMS: atom_id res chain seq x y z
N MET A 1 11.20 20.62 -42.71
CA MET A 1 10.10 19.63 -42.67
C MET A 1 8.86 20.42 -42.30
N THR A 2 8.14 20.86 -43.32
CA THR A 2 6.94 21.68 -43.21
C THR A 2 5.78 20.72 -42.98
N ILE A 3 5.04 20.85 -41.89
CA ILE A 3 3.81 20.09 -41.72
C ILE A 3 2.68 20.93 -42.31
N ASP A 4 2.23 20.52 -43.49
CA ASP A 4 1.07 21.08 -44.16
C ASP A 4 -0.20 20.81 -43.37
N ASN A 5 -0.96 21.88 -43.18
CA ASN A 5 -2.23 21.93 -42.50
C ASN A 5 -3.36 21.87 -43.55
N HIS A 6 -3.95 20.71 -43.81
CA HIS A 6 -5.22 20.60 -44.56
C HIS A 6 -6.11 19.45 -44.01
N GLY A 7 -7.17 19.84 -43.30
CA GLY A 7 -8.52 19.29 -43.55
C GLY A 7 -8.97 18.03 -42.82
N ALA A 8 -9.42 18.17 -41.57
CA ALA A 8 -10.72 17.68 -41.11
C ALA A 8 -10.99 18.26 -39.71
N ALA A 9 -11.81 19.32 -39.66
CA ALA A 9 -12.33 19.89 -38.42
C ALA A 9 -13.32 18.90 -37.79
N GLY A 10 -12.80 17.93 -37.03
CA GLY A 10 -13.53 17.44 -35.87
C GLY A 10 -13.27 18.46 -34.77
N GLU A 11 -14.28 19.22 -34.37
CA GLU A 11 -14.23 20.07 -33.19
C GLU A 11 -13.69 19.24 -32.02
N PHE A 12 -12.44 19.52 -31.70
CA PHE A 12 -11.74 18.99 -30.57
C PHE A 12 -12.31 19.72 -29.36
N GLU A 13 -13.45 19.28 -28.84
CA GLU A 13 -14.06 19.81 -27.63
C GLU A 13 -13.15 19.48 -26.44
N HIS A 14 -12.15 20.32 -26.22
CA HIS A 14 -11.21 20.28 -25.10
C HIS A 14 -11.69 21.37 -24.14
N ALA A 15 -12.42 20.96 -23.11
CA ALA A 15 -12.65 21.83 -21.99
C ALA A 15 -11.48 21.64 -21.02
N ASP A 16 -10.70 22.70 -20.81
CA ASP A 16 -9.87 22.81 -19.62
C ASP A 16 -10.84 22.93 -18.43
N VAL A 17 -10.83 21.93 -17.56
CA VAL A 17 -11.70 21.87 -16.38
C VAL A 17 -10.83 21.79 -15.14
N ASP A 18 -11.03 22.70 -14.21
CA ASP A 18 -10.44 22.59 -12.88
C ASP A 18 -11.11 21.45 -12.11
N THR A 19 -10.30 20.51 -11.64
CA THR A 19 -10.74 19.33 -10.90
C THR A 19 -9.65 18.88 -9.94
N VAL A 20 -9.91 17.83 -9.16
CA VAL A 20 -8.90 17.15 -8.36
C VAL A 20 -8.67 15.78 -8.95
N VAL A 21 -7.43 15.48 -9.32
CA VAL A 21 -7.02 14.14 -9.72
C VAL A 21 -6.50 13.38 -8.51
N ILE A 22 -7.00 12.17 -8.31
CA ILE A 22 -6.63 11.26 -7.23
C ILE A 22 -6.03 10.01 -7.86
N PHE A 23 -4.83 9.65 -7.42
CA PHE A 23 -4.28 8.32 -7.62
C PHE A 23 -4.25 7.61 -6.27
N VAL A 24 -4.81 6.41 -6.22
CA VAL A 24 -4.72 5.54 -5.05
C VAL A 24 -4.11 4.22 -5.48
N ASP A 25 -3.13 3.76 -4.72
CA ASP A 25 -2.32 2.58 -5.02
C ASP A 25 -2.16 1.69 -3.79
N ILE A 26 -2.05 0.38 -4.00
CA ILE A 26 -1.78 -0.59 -2.93
C ILE A 26 -0.29 -0.55 -2.60
N ALA A 27 0.03 -0.12 -1.37
CA ALA A 27 1.40 -0.05 -0.91
C ALA A 27 2.01 -1.45 -0.80
N GLY A 28 3.13 -1.66 -1.49
CA GLY A 28 3.86 -2.93 -1.44
C GLY A 28 3.27 -4.04 -2.31
N PHE A 29 2.39 -3.72 -3.26
CA PHE A 29 1.77 -4.71 -4.15
C PHE A 29 2.78 -5.63 -4.88
N THR A 30 3.93 -5.11 -5.30
CA THR A 30 5.00 -5.93 -5.90
C THR A 30 5.51 -6.98 -4.91
N ALA A 31 5.75 -6.60 -3.65
CA ALA A 31 6.19 -7.52 -2.62
C ALA A 31 5.11 -8.56 -2.28
N PHE A 32 3.83 -8.14 -2.27
CA PHE A 32 2.70 -9.04 -2.14
C PHE A 32 2.63 -10.05 -3.30
N THR A 33 2.83 -9.59 -4.53
CA THR A 33 2.83 -10.43 -5.74
C THR A 33 3.95 -11.48 -5.68
N GLU A 34 5.16 -11.07 -5.31
CA GLU A 34 6.27 -12.00 -5.09
C GLU A 34 5.95 -13.01 -3.97
N ALA A 35 5.32 -12.55 -2.89
CA ALA A 35 4.97 -13.35 -1.71
C ALA A 35 3.86 -14.37 -1.96
N HIS A 36 2.83 -14.01 -2.72
CA HIS A 36 1.57 -14.75 -2.81
C HIS A 36 1.22 -15.21 -4.25
N GLY A 37 1.98 -14.78 -5.25
CA GLY A 37 1.82 -15.13 -6.66
C GLY A 37 0.81 -14.24 -7.41
N ASP A 38 0.94 -14.24 -8.74
CA ASP A 38 0.20 -13.36 -9.65
C ASP A 38 -1.33 -13.50 -9.56
N HIS A 39 -1.84 -14.72 -9.35
CA HIS A 39 -3.28 -14.95 -9.23
C HIS A 39 -3.88 -14.25 -8.00
N ARG A 40 -3.21 -14.35 -6.84
CA ARG A 40 -3.65 -13.65 -5.62
C ARG A 40 -3.50 -12.14 -5.74
N ALA A 41 -2.46 -11.69 -6.44
CA ALA A 41 -2.27 -10.27 -6.73
C ALA A 41 -3.39 -9.71 -7.61
N ALA A 42 -3.79 -10.43 -8.66
CA ALA A 42 -4.92 -10.05 -9.51
C ALA A 42 -6.24 -10.00 -8.73
N GLU A 43 -6.54 -11.02 -7.91
CA GLU A 43 -7.73 -11.02 -7.04
C GLU A 43 -7.76 -9.82 -6.09
N LEU A 44 -6.60 -9.46 -5.52
CA LEU A 44 -6.47 -8.31 -4.65
C LEU A 44 -6.70 -7.00 -5.39
N ALA A 45 -6.13 -6.84 -6.59
CA ALA A 45 -6.33 -5.66 -7.44
C ALA A 45 -7.78 -5.49 -7.87
N ASP A 46 -8.45 -6.58 -8.29
CA ASP A 46 -9.87 -6.56 -8.65
C ASP A 46 -10.75 -6.19 -7.46
N ARG A 47 -10.46 -6.77 -6.28
CA ARG A 47 -11.17 -6.45 -5.05
C ARG A 47 -10.97 -4.98 -4.66
N PHE A 48 -9.75 -4.48 -4.77
CA PHE A 48 -9.45 -3.07 -4.50
C PHE A 48 -10.22 -2.14 -5.43
N ALA A 49 -10.22 -2.41 -6.74
CA ALA A 49 -10.97 -1.63 -7.72
C ALA A 49 -12.47 -1.61 -7.41
N ALA A 50 -13.05 -2.76 -7.02
CA ALA A 50 -14.45 -2.85 -6.63
C ALA A 50 -14.78 -2.03 -5.38
N ILE A 51 -13.92 -2.07 -4.35
CA ILE A 51 -14.09 -1.26 -3.13
C ILE A 51 -13.98 0.24 -3.46
N ALA A 52 -13.00 0.63 -4.27
CA ALA A 52 -12.82 2.02 -4.70
C ALA A 52 -14.03 2.52 -5.49
N ALA A 53 -14.60 1.72 -6.38
CA ALA A 53 -15.82 2.06 -7.11
C ALA A 53 -17.03 2.23 -6.18
N GLY A 54 -17.15 1.36 -5.17
CA GLY A 54 -18.20 1.47 -4.14
C GLY A 54 -18.05 2.66 -3.19
N ALA A 55 -16.84 3.19 -3.04
CA ALA A 55 -16.54 4.33 -2.17
C ALA A 55 -16.76 5.71 -2.84
N LEU A 56 -17.01 5.76 -4.15
CA LEU A 56 -17.29 6.99 -4.88
C LEU A 56 -18.51 7.71 -4.28
N GLY A 57 -18.39 9.02 -4.09
CA GLY A 57 -19.46 9.88 -3.61
C GLY A 57 -19.89 10.91 -4.64
N PRO A 58 -20.75 11.86 -4.25
CA PRO A 58 -21.15 12.94 -5.13
C PRO A 58 -19.95 13.75 -5.62
N GLY A 59 -19.83 13.92 -6.93
CA GLY A 59 -18.74 14.66 -7.56
C GLY A 59 -17.46 13.85 -7.81
N ASP A 60 -17.43 12.58 -7.40
CA ASP A 60 -16.33 11.65 -7.70
C ASP A 60 -16.64 10.85 -8.99
N ASP A 61 -15.63 10.61 -9.81
CA ASP A 61 -15.73 9.79 -11.02
C ASP A 61 -14.49 8.92 -11.18
N MET A 62 -14.69 7.61 -11.35
CA MET A 62 -13.60 6.68 -11.60
C MET A 62 -13.26 6.67 -13.08
N ILE A 63 -12.12 7.26 -13.41
CA ILE A 63 -11.65 7.38 -14.78
C ILE A 63 -11.17 6.03 -15.30
N LYS A 64 -10.30 5.35 -14.53
CA LYS A 64 -9.73 4.06 -14.91
C LYS A 64 -9.04 3.34 -13.76
N THR A 65 -8.88 2.04 -13.93
CA THR A 65 -8.00 1.18 -13.14
C THR A 65 -6.67 0.99 -13.88
N LEU A 66 -5.59 0.79 -13.12
CA LEU A 66 -4.22 0.69 -13.58
C LEU A 66 -3.51 -0.42 -12.79
N GLY A 67 -3.95 -1.66 -12.96
CA GLY A 67 -3.47 -2.78 -12.15
C GLY A 67 -3.92 -2.63 -10.70
N ASP A 68 -2.97 -2.42 -9.80
CA ASP A 68 -3.14 -2.19 -8.35
C ASP A 68 -3.49 -0.74 -7.99
N ALA A 69 -3.56 0.15 -8.97
CA ALA A 69 -3.91 1.54 -8.76
C ALA A 69 -5.28 1.90 -9.39
N VAL A 70 -5.94 2.90 -8.83
CA VAL A 70 -7.12 3.55 -9.41
C VAL A 70 -6.87 5.03 -9.62
N MET A 71 -7.44 5.55 -10.71
CA MET A 71 -7.42 6.97 -11.05
C MET A 71 -8.83 7.52 -11.02
N ILE A 72 -9.03 8.54 -10.19
CA ILE A 72 -10.33 9.14 -9.90
C ILE A 72 -10.21 10.65 -10.08
N THR A 73 -11.30 11.30 -10.51
CA THR A 73 -11.44 12.75 -10.40
C THR A 73 -12.50 13.11 -9.39
N SER A 74 -12.31 14.20 -8.66
CA SER A 74 -13.30 14.78 -7.75
C SER A 74 -13.58 16.24 -8.09
N SER A 75 -14.76 16.73 -7.73
CA SER A 75 -15.18 18.12 -7.95
C SER A 75 -14.27 19.13 -7.27
N ASP A 76 -13.81 18.81 -6.06
CA ASP A 76 -12.97 19.68 -5.23
C ASP A 76 -12.15 18.86 -4.22
N PRO A 77 -11.17 19.49 -3.54
CA PRO A 77 -10.32 18.78 -2.57
C PRO A 77 -11.06 18.21 -1.36
N ALA A 78 -12.20 18.78 -0.95
CA ALA A 78 -12.98 18.27 0.17
C ALA A 78 -13.74 16.99 -0.22
N ALA A 79 -14.32 16.94 -1.42
CA ALA A 79 -14.90 15.73 -2.00
C ALA A 79 -13.86 14.61 -2.13
N ALA A 80 -12.67 14.95 -2.64
CA ALA A 80 -11.54 14.02 -2.74
C ALA A 80 -11.16 13.42 -1.38
N LEU A 81 -11.12 14.24 -0.33
CA LEU A 81 -10.82 13.80 1.02
C LEU A 81 -11.92 12.90 1.59
N ALA A 82 -13.18 13.25 1.33
CA ALA A 82 -14.32 12.45 1.76
C ALA A 82 -14.32 11.07 1.09
N PHE A 83 -13.96 11.00 -0.21
CA PHE A 83 -13.73 9.74 -0.92
C PHE A 83 -12.64 8.90 -0.25
N LEU A 84 -11.45 9.48 -0.04
CA LEU A 84 -10.33 8.77 0.56
C LEU A 84 -10.64 8.26 1.97
N ARG A 85 -11.44 9.01 2.75
CA ARG A 85 -11.94 8.56 4.06
C ARG A 85 -12.85 7.35 3.95
N ARG A 86 -13.85 7.37 3.07
CA ARG A 86 -14.75 6.23 2.84
C ARG A 86 -13.97 4.99 2.39
N LEU A 87 -13.08 5.15 1.41
CA LEU A 87 -12.23 4.07 0.93
C LEU A 87 -11.38 3.48 2.05
N HIS A 88 -10.73 4.33 2.83
CA HIS A 88 -9.93 3.91 3.97
C HIS A 88 -10.77 3.16 5.02
N ASP A 89 -11.97 3.65 5.36
CA ASP A 89 -12.86 2.99 6.32
C ASP A 89 -13.34 1.62 5.83
N GLU A 90 -13.63 1.46 4.54
CA GLU A 90 -13.97 0.15 3.96
C GLU A 90 -12.79 -0.82 3.99
N THR A 91 -11.61 -0.38 3.57
CA THR A 91 -10.42 -1.24 3.56
C THR A 91 -9.95 -1.64 4.96
N ARG A 92 -10.05 -0.74 5.96
CA ARG A 92 -9.72 -1.04 7.36
C ARG A 92 -10.59 -2.14 7.98
N ARG A 93 -11.82 -2.34 7.49
CA ARG A 93 -12.71 -3.41 7.99
C ARG A 93 -12.35 -4.78 7.43
N ILE A 94 -11.44 -4.83 6.46
CA ILE A 94 -10.99 -6.06 5.83
C ILE A 94 -9.68 -6.47 6.50
N ASP A 95 -9.74 -7.54 7.28
CA ASP A 95 -8.56 -8.13 7.89
C ASP A 95 -7.51 -8.51 6.82
N GLY A 96 -6.25 -8.17 7.09
CA GLY A 96 -5.13 -8.39 6.17
C GLY A 96 -5.19 -7.60 4.87
N PHE A 97 -5.93 -6.49 4.76
CA PHE A 97 -5.87 -5.65 3.56
C PHE A 97 -4.61 -4.78 3.58
N PRO A 98 -3.78 -4.73 2.51
CA PRO A 98 -2.59 -3.88 2.53
C PRO A 98 -2.93 -2.39 2.54
N LEU A 99 -2.04 -1.56 3.08
CA LEU A 99 -2.31 -0.12 3.11
C LEU A 99 -2.40 0.47 1.72
N LEU A 100 -3.27 1.46 1.61
CA LEU A 100 -3.31 2.33 0.47
C LEU A 100 -2.36 3.51 0.68
N ARG A 101 -1.81 4.00 -0.41
CA ARG A 101 -1.13 5.30 -0.48
C ARG A 101 -1.82 6.11 -1.57
N ALA A 102 -1.88 7.43 -1.40
CA ALA A 102 -2.57 8.27 -2.36
C ALA A 102 -1.84 9.58 -2.65
N GLY A 103 -2.02 10.04 -3.88
CA GLY A 103 -1.62 11.36 -4.35
C GLY A 103 -2.85 12.12 -4.82
N ILE A 104 -3.02 13.34 -4.34
CA ILE A 104 -4.05 14.25 -4.84
C ILE A 104 -3.42 15.49 -5.46
N CYS A 105 -3.94 15.91 -6.61
CA CYS A 105 -3.49 17.12 -7.27
C CYS A 105 -4.70 17.92 -7.75
N ALA A 106 -4.89 19.11 -7.20
CA ALA A 106 -5.90 20.06 -7.67
C ALA A 106 -5.31 20.92 -8.79
N GLY A 107 -6.04 21.06 -9.91
CA GLY A 107 -5.65 21.91 -11.03
C GLY A 107 -6.42 21.58 -12.31
N ALA A 108 -6.10 22.31 -13.38
CA ALA A 108 -6.72 22.13 -14.68
C ALA A 108 -6.36 20.77 -15.30
N VAL A 109 -7.33 20.14 -15.96
CA VAL A 109 -7.15 18.96 -16.82
C VAL A 109 -7.88 19.13 -18.14
N VAL A 110 -7.38 18.44 -19.16
CA VAL A 110 -8.06 18.28 -20.44
C VAL A 110 -8.90 17.02 -20.37
N LYS A 111 -10.24 17.16 -20.43
CA LYS A 111 -11.15 16.01 -20.56
C LYS A 111 -11.28 15.59 -22.03
N ARG A 112 -11.07 14.30 -22.33
CA ARG A 112 -11.19 13.76 -23.68
C ARG A 112 -11.63 12.31 -23.67
N ARG A 113 -12.77 12.01 -24.32
CA ARG A 113 -13.30 10.63 -24.50
C ARG A 113 -13.44 9.85 -23.19
N GLY A 114 -13.89 10.50 -22.11
CA GLY A 114 -14.03 9.89 -20.79
C GLY A 114 -12.72 9.71 -20.02
N ASP A 115 -11.60 10.19 -20.55
CA ASP A 115 -10.31 10.20 -19.87
C ASP A 115 -9.85 11.64 -19.58
N VAL A 116 -8.85 11.80 -18.72
CA VAL A 116 -8.28 13.11 -18.36
C VAL A 116 -6.77 13.13 -18.52
N PHE A 117 -6.27 14.25 -19.04
CA PHE A 117 -4.85 14.43 -19.37
C PHE A 117 -4.34 15.77 -18.85
N GLY A 118 -3.03 15.85 -18.60
CA GLY A 118 -2.38 17.10 -18.23
C GLY A 118 -1.26 16.92 -17.22
N SER A 119 -0.58 18.02 -16.91
CA SER A 119 0.44 18.07 -15.86
C SER A 119 -0.14 17.68 -14.49
N THR A 120 -1.38 18.09 -14.19
CA THR A 120 -2.10 17.74 -12.95
C THR A 120 -2.19 16.23 -12.74
N VAL A 121 -2.51 15.47 -13.80
CA VAL A 121 -2.58 14.00 -13.77
C VAL A 121 -1.21 13.39 -13.47
N ASN A 122 -0.19 13.85 -14.19
CA ASN A 122 1.18 13.36 -14.00
C ASN A 122 1.69 13.65 -12.58
N THR A 123 1.43 14.86 -12.07
CA THR A 123 1.81 15.25 -10.71
C THR A 123 1.09 14.39 -9.67
N ALA A 124 -0.23 14.17 -9.79
CA ALA A 124 -0.98 13.33 -8.86
C ALA A 124 -0.40 11.91 -8.77
N ALA A 125 -0.09 11.28 -9.91
CA ALA A 125 0.52 9.95 -9.95
C ALA A 125 1.90 9.93 -9.26
N ARG A 126 2.68 11.01 -9.39
CA ARG A 126 4.00 11.12 -8.75
C ARG A 126 3.90 11.42 -7.26
N LEU A 127 2.91 12.19 -6.82
CA LEU A 127 2.62 12.38 -5.39
C LEU A 127 2.22 11.07 -4.73
N ALA A 128 1.41 10.24 -5.40
CA ALA A 128 1.06 8.89 -4.91
C ALA A 128 2.30 8.00 -4.79
N ALA A 129 3.22 8.07 -5.75
CA ALA A 129 4.44 7.25 -5.74
C ALA A 129 5.42 7.61 -4.59
N VAL A 130 5.46 8.87 -4.16
CA VAL A 130 6.31 9.31 -3.03
C VAL A 130 5.61 9.17 -1.67
N ALA A 131 4.30 8.93 -1.66
CA ALA A 131 3.54 8.71 -0.46
C ALA A 131 3.98 7.41 0.24
N ARG A 132 4.14 7.48 1.55
CA ARG A 132 4.35 6.31 2.42
C ARG A 132 3.07 5.47 2.50
N PRO A 133 3.15 4.19 2.89
CA PRO A 133 1.96 3.39 3.18
C PRO A 133 1.04 4.12 4.16
N GLY A 134 -0.25 4.23 3.84
CA GLY A 134 -1.26 4.92 4.66
C GLY A 134 -1.26 6.45 4.55
N GLN A 135 -0.34 7.01 3.75
CA GLN A 135 -0.18 8.45 3.59
C GLN A 135 -0.92 8.95 2.35
N ILE A 136 -1.52 10.12 2.49
CA ILE A 136 -2.07 10.91 1.38
C ILE A 136 -1.17 12.13 1.21
N VAL A 137 -0.73 12.39 -0.02
CA VAL A 137 0.10 13.55 -0.36
C VAL A 137 -0.63 14.45 -1.36
N GLY A 138 -0.79 15.73 -1.01
CA GLY A 138 -1.42 16.74 -1.85
C GLY A 138 -0.45 17.82 -2.34
N ASN A 139 -0.76 18.46 -3.47
CA ASN A 139 -0.09 19.71 -3.90
C ASN A 139 -0.54 20.92 -3.07
N ALA A 140 0.13 22.06 -3.26
CA ALA A 140 -0.18 23.31 -2.58
C ALA A 140 -1.62 23.79 -2.79
N GLU A 141 -2.17 23.62 -3.99
CA GLU A 141 -3.53 24.03 -4.33
C GLU A 141 -4.57 23.21 -3.56
N ALA A 142 -4.42 21.88 -3.52
CA ALA A 142 -5.28 21.02 -2.72
C ALA A 142 -5.15 21.33 -1.23
N ALA A 143 -3.92 21.53 -0.75
CA ALA A 143 -3.66 21.91 0.63
C ALA A 143 -4.31 23.26 0.99
N ALA A 144 -4.17 24.28 0.15
CA ALA A 144 -4.74 25.60 0.38
C ALA A 144 -6.27 25.56 0.48
N ALA A 145 -6.94 24.82 -0.40
CA ALA A 145 -8.39 24.65 -0.39
C ALA A 145 -8.90 23.91 0.86
N LEU A 146 -8.06 23.08 1.48
CA LEU A 146 -8.38 22.34 2.70
C LEU A 146 -7.98 23.10 3.98
N ARG A 147 -7.34 24.27 3.88
CA ARG A 147 -7.05 25.08 5.08
C ARG A 147 -8.35 25.58 5.70
N GLY A 148 -8.53 25.33 6.99
CA GLY A 148 -9.73 25.73 7.73
C GLY A 148 -10.80 24.64 7.84
N THR A 149 -10.57 23.43 7.34
CA THR A 149 -11.39 22.27 7.71
C THR A 149 -10.98 21.77 9.09
N ASP A 150 -11.92 21.70 10.04
CA ASP A 150 -11.68 21.41 11.47
C ASP A 150 -11.06 20.04 11.78
N PHE A 151 -10.99 19.13 10.80
CA PHE A 151 -10.67 17.72 11.03
C PHE A 151 -9.40 17.21 10.33
N LEU A 152 -8.65 18.08 9.65
CA LEU A 152 -7.50 17.68 8.83
C LEU A 152 -6.19 18.22 9.42
N ALA A 153 -5.37 17.33 9.99
CA ALA A 153 -3.98 17.68 10.26
C ALA A 153 -3.19 17.65 8.94
N MET A 154 -2.36 18.68 8.74
CA MET A 154 -1.57 18.85 7.52
C MET A 154 -0.12 19.12 7.89
N THR A 155 0.80 18.39 7.28
CA THR A 155 2.24 18.58 7.48
C THR A 155 2.90 18.92 6.15
N SER A 156 3.66 20.02 6.11
CA SER A 156 4.45 20.35 4.91
C SER A 156 5.55 19.32 4.71
N LEU A 157 5.69 18.82 3.49
CA LEU A 157 6.81 18.00 3.03
C LEU A 157 7.83 18.84 2.24
N GLY A 158 7.54 20.13 2.03
CA GLY A 158 8.34 21.06 1.25
C GLY A 158 8.27 20.81 -0.26
N ALA A 159 9.17 21.46 -0.99
CA ALA A 159 9.28 21.39 -2.43
C ALA A 159 9.90 20.05 -2.87
N LEU A 160 9.08 19.16 -3.43
CA LEU A 160 9.51 17.86 -3.93
C LEU A 160 9.93 17.94 -5.39
N ARG A 161 11.05 17.30 -5.71
CA ARG A 161 11.49 17.07 -7.09
C ARG A 161 10.96 15.72 -7.57
N LEU A 162 9.86 15.77 -8.32
CA LEU A 162 9.20 14.56 -8.82
C LEU A 162 9.82 14.11 -10.14
N ARG A 163 9.93 12.79 -10.35
CA ARG A 163 10.51 12.23 -11.58
C ARG A 163 9.73 12.73 -12.81
N ASN A 164 10.46 13.32 -13.76
CA ASN A 164 9.95 13.85 -15.02
C ASN A 164 8.91 14.97 -14.87
N VAL A 165 8.89 15.66 -13.73
CA VAL A 165 8.18 16.92 -13.53
C VAL A 165 9.25 18.02 -13.47
N SER A 166 9.15 19.00 -14.37
CA SER A 166 10.18 20.03 -14.54
C SER A 166 10.23 21.03 -13.39
N ALA A 167 9.09 21.35 -12.80
CA ALA A 167 8.97 22.23 -11.65
C ALA A 167 9.04 21.45 -10.32
N LEU A 168 9.52 22.12 -9.28
CA LEU A 168 9.33 21.63 -7.92
C LEU A 168 7.86 21.72 -7.54
N VAL A 169 7.37 20.70 -6.84
CA VAL A 169 5.99 20.62 -6.38
C VAL A 169 5.99 20.75 -4.86
N GLU A 170 5.44 21.85 -4.35
CA GLU A 170 5.17 22.00 -2.92
C GLU A 170 4.14 20.95 -2.50
N ALA A 171 4.53 20.07 -1.59
CA ALA A 171 3.75 18.91 -1.20
C ALA A 171 3.42 18.91 0.28
N PHE A 172 2.25 18.36 0.61
CA PHE A 172 1.72 18.30 1.97
C PHE A 172 1.20 16.89 2.26
N ALA A 173 1.57 16.33 3.42
CA ALA A 173 0.93 15.15 3.96
C ALA A 173 -0.41 15.54 4.57
N LEU A 174 -1.48 14.85 4.17
CA LEU A 174 -2.85 15.07 4.63
C LEU A 174 -3.28 13.90 5.51
N ASP A 175 -3.56 14.17 6.79
CA ASP A 175 -4.00 13.16 7.77
C ASP A 175 -5.53 13.10 7.83
N VAL A 176 -6.13 12.03 7.27
CA VAL A 176 -7.58 11.83 7.31
C VAL A 176 -8.05 10.96 8.48
N GLY A 177 -7.29 10.96 9.59
CA GLY A 177 -7.52 10.06 10.72
C GLY A 177 -6.90 8.67 10.50
N THR A 178 -5.91 8.59 9.61
CA THR A 178 -5.31 7.34 9.12
C THR A 178 -4.02 7.01 9.83
N ARG A 179 -3.85 7.45 11.08
CA ARG A 179 -2.80 6.94 11.95
C ARG A 179 -3.04 5.45 12.16
N HIS A 180 -2.38 4.63 11.37
CA HIS A 180 -2.33 3.20 11.57
C HIS A 180 -1.32 2.93 12.68
N GLN A 181 -1.79 2.34 13.77
CA GLN A 181 -0.95 1.85 14.87
C GLN A 181 -0.61 0.36 14.69
N GLU A 182 -0.85 -0.19 13.50
CA GLU A 182 -0.72 -1.63 13.21
C GLU A 182 0.66 -1.97 12.65
N HIS A 183 1.05 -3.24 12.84
CA HIS A 183 2.33 -3.75 12.40
C HIS A 183 2.29 -4.09 10.92
N VAL A 184 3.45 -4.02 10.26
CA VAL A 184 3.60 -4.29 8.82
C VAL A 184 4.41 -5.57 8.64
N ASP A 185 3.88 -6.53 7.89
CA ASP A 185 4.61 -7.73 7.50
C ASP A 185 5.87 -7.35 6.71
N PRO A 186 7.08 -7.72 7.17
CA PRO A 186 8.33 -7.29 6.54
C PRO A 186 8.56 -7.93 5.16
N ILE A 187 7.81 -8.98 4.80
CA ILE A 187 7.93 -9.69 3.54
C ILE A 187 6.94 -9.13 2.52
N CYS A 188 5.64 -9.22 2.79
CA CYS A 188 4.63 -8.86 1.79
C CYS A 188 4.08 -7.44 1.96
N ARG A 189 4.48 -6.72 3.02
CA ARG A 189 4.00 -5.38 3.38
C ARG A 189 2.51 -5.28 3.74
N MET A 190 1.86 -6.43 3.94
CA MET A 190 0.49 -6.50 4.43
C MET A 190 0.42 -6.00 5.88
N HIS A 191 -0.67 -5.32 6.22
CA HIS A 191 -0.93 -4.94 7.59
C HIS A 191 -1.50 -6.10 8.36
N VAL A 192 -1.04 -6.21 9.60
CA VAL A 192 -1.39 -7.31 10.47
C VAL A 192 -1.84 -6.78 11.80
N THR A 193 -3.00 -7.25 12.21
CA THR A 193 -3.58 -7.00 13.52
C THR A 193 -2.71 -7.64 14.61
N THR A 194 -2.82 -7.18 15.86
CA THR A 194 -1.95 -7.64 16.97
C THR A 194 -2.14 -9.11 17.37
N ASP A 195 -3.21 -9.75 16.90
CA ASP A 195 -3.49 -11.19 17.04
C ASP A 195 -2.90 -12.04 15.90
N ALA A 196 -2.23 -11.43 14.92
CA ALA A 196 -1.51 -12.14 13.87
C ALA A 196 -0.28 -12.90 14.40
N GLN A 197 0.25 -13.79 13.57
CA GLN A 197 1.48 -14.53 13.89
C GLN A 197 2.61 -13.53 14.15
N SER A 198 3.28 -13.65 15.29
CA SER A 198 4.41 -12.79 15.63
C SER A 198 5.65 -13.59 15.94
N LEU A 199 6.80 -13.04 15.55
CA LEU A 199 8.13 -13.52 15.88
C LEU A 199 8.79 -12.45 16.73
N THR A 200 9.22 -12.82 17.93
CA THR A 200 10.00 -11.92 18.80
C THR A 200 11.45 -12.40 18.78
N ILE A 201 12.37 -11.49 18.49
CA ILE A 201 13.81 -11.74 18.42
C ILE A 201 14.49 -10.77 19.38
N ALA A 202 15.37 -11.28 20.24
CA ALA A 202 16.18 -10.41 21.08
C ALA A 202 17.52 -10.13 20.38
N HIS A 203 18.09 -8.96 20.60
CA HIS A 203 19.43 -8.64 20.15
C HIS A 203 20.08 -7.68 21.13
N GLU A 204 21.13 -8.17 21.81
CA GLU A 204 21.89 -7.47 22.84
C GLU A 204 21.01 -6.90 23.98
N GLU A 205 20.47 -5.70 23.80
CA GLU A 205 19.61 -4.98 24.76
C GLU A 205 18.22 -4.64 24.19
N ASP A 206 18.00 -4.87 22.90
CA ASP A 206 16.75 -4.56 22.20
C ASP A 206 15.93 -5.82 21.93
N THR A 207 14.60 -5.70 21.98
CA THR A 207 13.68 -6.77 21.59
C THR A 207 12.86 -6.32 20.40
N TYR A 208 13.04 -6.99 19.27
CA TYR A 208 12.32 -6.72 18.04
C TYR A 208 11.16 -7.69 17.90
N ARG A 209 9.96 -7.17 17.69
CA ARG A 209 8.78 -7.98 17.39
C ARG A 209 8.31 -7.73 15.97
N PHE A 210 8.36 -8.77 15.16
CA PHE A 210 7.83 -8.80 13.81
C PHE A 210 6.48 -9.51 13.81
N TYR A 211 5.59 -9.10 12.92
CA TYR A 211 4.26 -9.68 12.77
C TYR A 211 4.10 -10.07 11.31
N PHE A 212 3.41 -11.18 11.04
CA PHE A 212 3.32 -11.78 9.72
C PHE A 212 1.87 -12.12 9.39
N CYS A 213 1.48 -11.86 8.14
CA CYS A 213 0.14 -12.12 7.64
C CYS A 213 -0.16 -13.62 7.49
N SER A 214 0.89 -14.43 7.42
CA SER A 214 0.79 -15.87 7.19
C SER A 214 2.07 -16.59 7.59
N THR A 215 1.95 -17.90 7.81
CA THR A 215 3.11 -18.79 8.02
C THR A 215 4.07 -18.77 6.84
N ALA A 216 3.58 -18.51 5.63
CA ALA A 216 4.40 -18.41 4.42
C ALA A 216 5.32 -17.18 4.46
N CYS A 217 4.82 -16.01 4.88
CA CYS A 217 5.66 -14.82 5.03
C CYS A 217 6.67 -14.98 6.18
N LEU A 218 6.25 -15.58 7.30
CA LEU A 218 7.16 -15.91 8.40
C LEU A 218 8.31 -16.82 7.94
N ARG A 219 8.03 -17.88 7.18
CA ARG A 219 9.06 -18.77 6.62
C ARG A 219 9.99 -18.06 5.64
N ARG A 220 9.47 -17.25 4.73
CA ARG A 220 10.31 -16.47 3.78
C ARG A 220 11.21 -15.46 4.49
N PHE A 221 10.75 -14.86 5.58
CA PHE A 221 11.57 -14.00 6.42
C PHE A 221 12.69 -14.80 7.09
N ALA A 222 12.36 -15.97 7.63
CA ALA A 222 13.33 -16.94 8.15
C ALA A 222 14.44 -17.22 7.16
N ASP A 223 14.06 -17.61 5.93
CA ASP A 223 14.99 -18.05 4.90
C ASP A 223 15.91 -16.90 4.51
N ARG A 224 15.39 -15.66 4.37
CA ARG A 224 16.21 -14.48 4.09
C ARG A 224 17.22 -14.18 5.19
N VAL A 225 16.84 -14.36 6.45
CA VAL A 225 17.75 -14.18 7.59
C VAL A 225 18.74 -15.34 7.68
N GLY A 226 18.32 -16.57 7.40
CA GLY A 226 19.15 -17.77 7.37
C GLY A 226 20.17 -17.77 6.22
N ASP A 227 19.81 -17.31 5.03
CA ASP A 227 20.71 -17.20 3.88
C ASP A 227 21.83 -16.17 4.13
N MET A 228 21.55 -15.09 4.87
CA MET A 228 22.58 -14.15 5.31
C MET A 228 23.63 -14.80 6.23
N SER A 229 23.31 -15.91 6.89
CA SER A 229 24.26 -16.66 7.72
C SER A 229 25.17 -17.60 6.92
N THR A 230 24.83 -17.93 5.66
CA THR A 230 25.51 -18.98 4.87
C THR A 230 26.39 -18.47 3.72
N SER A 231 26.47 -17.16 3.48
CA SER A 231 27.31 -16.60 2.40
C SER A 231 28.82 -16.68 2.74
N PRO A 232 29.67 -17.36 1.94
CA PRO A 232 31.12 -17.39 2.14
C PRO A 232 31.85 -16.34 1.28
N GLY A 233 32.60 -15.43 1.93
CA GLY A 233 33.51 -14.44 1.32
C GLY A 233 32.87 -13.05 1.23
N ASP A 234 33.48 -11.93 1.63
CA ASP A 234 34.89 -11.54 1.74
C ASP A 234 35.03 -10.53 2.90
N GLY A 235 36.25 -10.34 3.40
CA GLY A 235 36.53 -9.66 4.68
C GLY A 235 35.98 -8.23 4.84
N ASP A 236 35.71 -7.89 6.10
CA ASP A 236 35.47 -6.55 6.65
C ASP A 236 34.06 -5.94 6.48
N LEU A 237 33.05 -6.67 6.98
CA LEU A 237 31.89 -6.06 7.64
C LEU A 237 31.54 -6.89 8.89
N GLN A 238 31.67 -6.29 10.07
CA GLN A 238 31.21 -6.87 11.34
C GLN A 238 29.69 -7.08 11.28
N SER A 239 29.29 -8.29 10.87
CA SER A 239 27.91 -8.77 10.88
C SER A 239 27.70 -9.49 12.21
N THR A 240 26.75 -9.04 13.04
CA THR A 240 26.56 -9.54 14.41
C THR A 240 25.93 -10.95 14.41
N PRO A 241 26.64 -12.01 14.84
CA PRO A 241 26.16 -13.40 14.72
C PRO A 241 24.99 -13.78 15.63
N SER A 242 24.68 -12.97 16.66
CA SER A 242 23.68 -13.32 17.70
C SER A 242 22.24 -13.21 17.20
N PHE A 243 21.92 -12.18 16.42
CA PHE A 243 20.58 -12.01 15.84
C PHE A 243 20.22 -13.20 14.93
N PHE A 244 21.16 -13.62 14.10
CA PHE A 244 20.95 -14.73 13.15
C PHE A 244 20.78 -16.09 13.84
N ALA A 245 21.55 -16.36 14.91
CA ALA A 245 21.46 -17.60 15.67
C ALA A 245 20.14 -17.73 16.46
N GLU A 246 19.63 -16.63 17.03
CA GLU A 246 18.36 -16.62 17.76
C GLU A 246 17.16 -16.85 16.82
N VAL A 247 17.22 -16.27 15.62
CA VAL A 247 16.21 -16.53 14.58
C VAL A 247 16.18 -18.00 14.24
N ALA A 248 17.33 -18.63 13.98
CA ALA A 248 17.42 -20.06 13.69
C ALA A 248 16.87 -20.94 14.83
N ALA A 249 17.20 -20.62 16.09
CA ALA A 249 16.71 -21.38 17.26
C ALA A 249 15.18 -21.32 17.42
N HIS A 250 14.54 -20.20 17.09
CA HIS A 250 13.07 -20.10 17.11
C HIS A 250 12.44 -21.04 16.06
N PHE A 251 13.07 -21.25 14.91
CA PHE A 251 12.55 -22.15 13.87
C PHE A 251 12.57 -23.63 14.26
N ASP A 252 13.60 -24.10 14.96
CA ASP A 252 13.67 -25.48 15.46
C ASP A 252 12.49 -25.80 16.41
N THR A 253 12.01 -24.79 17.15
CA THR A 253 10.86 -24.94 18.05
C THR A 253 9.52 -25.00 17.32
N LEU A 254 9.37 -24.32 16.17
CA LEU A 254 8.17 -24.36 15.33
C LEU A 254 8.12 -25.57 14.39
N GLY A 255 9.27 -26.08 13.96
CA GLY A 255 9.40 -27.30 13.15
C GLY A 255 9.16 -28.59 13.93
N SER A 256 9.26 -28.53 15.27
CA SER A 256 9.08 -29.66 16.17
C SER A 256 7.63 -29.77 16.69
N SER A 257 6.66 -29.99 15.80
CA SER A 257 5.33 -30.43 16.25
C SER A 257 5.33 -31.96 16.41
N PRO A 258 5.05 -32.52 17.61
CA PRO A 258 5.07 -33.96 17.82
C PRO A 258 3.73 -34.54 17.38
N ASN A 259 3.64 -35.08 16.17
CA ASN A 259 2.56 -36.01 15.83
C ASN A 259 3.01 -37.07 14.85
N GLY A 260 3.55 -38.14 15.43
CA GLY A 260 3.71 -39.43 14.78
C GLY A 260 3.57 -40.52 15.82
N ARG A 261 2.33 -40.93 16.12
CA ARG A 261 2.02 -42.28 16.63
C ARG A 261 0.55 -42.64 16.41
N GLU A 262 0.39 -43.46 15.39
CA GLU A 262 -0.58 -44.50 15.12
C GLU A 262 -1.75 -44.69 16.10
N SER A 263 -2.95 -44.63 15.55
CA SER A 263 -4.19 -45.10 16.15
C SER A 263 -4.52 -46.52 15.69
N ALA A 264 -4.90 -47.36 16.67
CA ALA A 264 -5.81 -48.53 16.64
C ALA A 264 -5.21 -49.85 17.20
N PRO A 265 -6.03 -50.82 17.66
CA PRO A 265 -7.23 -50.73 18.50
C PRO A 265 -7.27 -51.83 19.61
N SER A 266 -8.42 -51.94 20.30
CA SER A 266 -8.85 -53.01 21.25
C SER A 266 -8.43 -52.79 22.72
N SER A 267 -9.20 -53.12 23.76
CA SER A 267 -10.41 -53.94 23.91
C SER A 267 -11.06 -53.67 25.28
N THR A 268 -12.39 -53.61 25.31
CA THR A 268 -13.36 -54.15 26.31
C THR A 268 -13.04 -54.32 27.81
N ARG A 269 -14.15 -54.18 28.58
CA ARG A 269 -14.52 -54.69 29.92
C ARG A 269 -14.24 -53.74 31.10
N SER A 270 -15.23 -53.14 31.75
CA SER A 270 -16.40 -53.65 32.52
C SER A 270 -16.11 -53.78 34.03
N THR A 271 -17.10 -53.30 34.79
CA THR A 271 -17.55 -53.62 36.17
C THR A 271 -17.00 -52.85 37.38
N SER A 272 -17.97 -52.25 38.07
CA SER A 272 -18.27 -52.29 39.53
C SER A 272 -17.34 -51.51 40.46
N SER A 273 -17.81 -50.69 41.41
CA SER A 273 -19.14 -50.55 42.04
C SER A 273 -19.39 -49.11 42.47
#